data_AF-A0A4Q5KXM6-F1
#
_entry.id   AF-A0A4Q5KXM6-F1
#
_cell.length_a   1.000
_cell.length_b   1.000
_cell.length_c   1.000
_cell.angle_alpha   90.00
_cell.angle_beta   90.00
_cell.angle_gamma   90.00
#
_symmetry.space_group_name_H-M   'P 1'
#
loop_
_entity.id
_entity.type
_entity.pdbx_description
1 polymer ?
#
loop_
_entity_poly.entity_id
_entity_poly.type
_entity_poly.pdbx_seq_one_letter_code
_entity_poly.pdbx_strand_id
1 'polypeptide(L)' 'MFQKNPTNDAAKRIVQSAPLTPLIRKHELAEQLNISTKTIERWLEKGLLPAPFKTKTGRTVGWATHQIEAWSGVTFK' A
#
# COMPACT_ATOMS: atom_id res chain seq x y z
N MET A 1 -41.91 -14.66 23.90
CA MET A 1 -40.73 -15.50 23.59
C MET A 1 -40.14 -14.99 22.28
N PHE A 2 -38.99 -14.31 22.30
CA PHE A 2 -38.34 -13.78 21.09
C PHE A 2 -37.17 -14.69 20.73
N GLN A 3 -37.25 -15.40 19.61
CA GLN A 3 -36.17 -16.23 19.09
C GLN A 3 -35.02 -15.32 18.63
N LYS A 4 -33.88 -15.39 19.30
CA LYS A 4 -32.61 -14.81 18.84
C LYS A 4 -32.05 -15.72 17.75
N ASN A 5 -32.06 -15.28 16.49
CA ASN A 5 -31.40 -15.99 15.41
C ASN A 5 -29.88 -15.71 15.43
N PRO A 6 -29.01 -16.74 15.49
CA PRO A 6 -27.57 -16.59 15.60
C PRO A 6 -26.91 -16.74 14.22
N THR A 7 -26.69 -15.65 13.48
CA THR A 7 -25.97 -15.75 12.19
C THR A 7 -25.29 -14.45 11.80
N ASN A 8 -24.37 -13.94 12.62
CA ASN A 8 -23.48 -12.83 12.20
C ASN A 8 -22.01 -12.99 12.60
N ASP A 9 -21.62 -14.07 13.30
CA ASP A 9 -20.25 -14.22 13.81
C ASP A 9 -19.28 -14.86 12.81
N ALA A 10 -19.77 -15.59 11.81
CA ALA A 10 -18.92 -16.31 10.85
C ALA A 10 -18.24 -15.39 9.82
N ALA A 11 -18.87 -14.27 9.45
CA ALA A 11 -18.34 -13.35 8.43
C ALA A 11 -17.09 -12.57 8.90
N LYS A 12 -16.85 -12.50 10.21
CA LYS A 12 -15.76 -11.68 10.78
C LYS A 12 -14.40 -12.39 10.80
N ARG A 13 -14.34 -13.71 10.60
CA ARG A 13 -13.11 -14.53 10.72
C ARG A 13 -12.38 -14.77 9.40
N ILE A 14 -13.01 -14.58 8.25
CA ILE A 14 -12.39 -14.86 6.94
C ILE A 14 -11.47 -13.72 6.46
N VAL A 15 -11.56 -12.53 7.05
CA VAL A 15 -10.78 -11.35 6.63
C VAL A 15 -9.33 -11.36 7.19
N GLN A 16 -8.99 -12.28 8.09
CA GLN A 16 -7.72 -12.26 8.84
C GLN A 16 -6.52 -12.93 8.16
N SER A 17 -6.61 -13.37 6.91
CA SER A 17 -5.53 -14.10 6.23
C SER A 17 -5.16 -13.56 4.84
N ALA A 18 -5.41 -12.27 4.57
CA ALA A 18 -4.70 -11.61 3.47
C ALA A 18 -3.30 -11.25 3.97
N PRO A 19 -2.20 -11.73 3.35
CA PRO A 19 -0.87 -11.23 3.67
C PRO A 19 -0.89 -9.72 3.44
N LEU A 20 -0.76 -8.95 4.52
CA LEU A 20 -0.66 -7.50 4.45
C LEU A 20 0.67 -7.21 3.75
N THR A 21 0.63 -7.03 2.43
CA THR A 21 1.80 -6.58 1.68
C THR A 21 2.22 -5.26 2.28
N PRO A 22 3.44 -5.15 2.84
CA PRO A 22 3.87 -3.90 3.47
C PRO A 22 3.89 -2.81 2.42
N LEU A 23 3.18 -1.71 2.69
CA LEU A 23 3.07 -0.56 1.81
C LEU A 23 3.96 0.56 2.34
N ILE A 24 4.80 1.11 1.47
CA ILE A 24 5.60 2.31 1.73
C ILE A 24 4.82 3.52 1.24
N ARG A 25 4.62 4.52 2.10
CA ARG A 25 3.98 5.79 1.73
C ARG A 25 4.95 6.71 0.97
N LYS A 26 4.42 7.75 0.33
CA LYS A 26 5.23 8.71 -0.47
C LYS A 26 6.34 9.39 0.34
N HIS A 27 6.06 9.79 1.58
CA HIS A 27 7.06 10.45 2.43
C HIS A 27 8.11 9.46 2.91
N GLU A 28 7.71 8.27 3.36
CA GLU A 28 8.63 7.18 3.72
C GLU A 28 9.53 6.81 2.53
N LEU A 29 8.96 6.65 1.33
CA LEU A 29 9.74 6.37 0.12
C LEU A 29 10.76 7.48 -0.19
N ALA A 30 10.36 8.74 0.00
CA ALA A 30 11.23 9.88 -0.19
C ALA A 30 12.39 9.91 0.83
N GLU A 31 12.11 9.59 2.10
CA GLU A 31 13.12 9.45 3.15
C GLU A 31 14.08 8.29 2.87
N GLN A 32 13.55 7.11 2.51
CA GLN A 32 14.34 5.93 2.21
C GLN A 32 15.26 6.11 0.99
N LEU A 33 14.82 6.86 -0.02
CA LEU A 33 15.61 7.19 -1.19
C LEU A 33 16.43 8.49 -1.03
N ASN A 34 16.34 9.15 0.13
CA ASN A 34 16.97 10.44 0.42
C ASN A 34 16.73 11.51 -0.66
N ILE A 35 15.48 11.62 -1.12
CA ILE A 35 15.06 12.60 -2.14
C ILE A 35 13.79 13.33 -1.70
N SER A 36 13.47 14.43 -2.36
CA SER A 36 12.24 15.17 -2.06
C SER A 36 10.99 14.44 -2.56
N THR A 37 9.87 14.60 -1.84
CA THR A 37 8.55 14.10 -2.28
C THR A 37 8.12 14.66 -3.63
N LYS A 38 8.52 15.90 -3.96
CA LYS A 38 8.34 16.48 -5.31
C LYS A 38 9.09 15.70 -6.40
N THR A 39 10.24 15.11 -6.08
CA THR A 39 10.97 14.28 -7.04
C THR A 39 10.25 12.97 -7.29
N ILE A 40 9.66 12.35 -6.26
CA ILE A 40 8.78 11.19 -6.40
C ILE A 40 7.59 11.52 -7.33
N GLU A 41 6.93 12.66 -7.12
CA GLU A 41 5.81 13.11 -7.99
C GLU A 41 6.25 13.30 -9.44
N ARG A 42 7.38 14.00 -9.66
CA ARG A 42 7.94 14.21 -10.99
C ARG A 42 8.30 12.89 -11.68
N TRP A 43 8.81 11.90 -10.93
CA TRP A 43 9.11 10.58 -11.47
C TRP A 43 7.86 9.78 -11.83
N LEU A 44 6.78 9.91 -11.05
CA LEU A 44 5.49 9.34 -11.39
C LEU A 44 4.91 9.91 -12.67
N GLU A 45 4.94 11.24 -12.83
CA GLU A 45 4.47 11.92 -14.03
C GLU A 45 5.25 11.49 -15.27
N LYS A 46 6.56 11.23 -15.11
CA LYS A 46 7.45 10.75 -16.16
C LYS A 46 7.42 9.23 -16.37
N GLY A 47 6.66 8.48 -15.58
CA GLY A 47 6.63 7.01 -15.64
C GLY A 47 7.94 6.32 -15.25
N LEU A 48 8.82 6.99 -14.50
CA LEU A 48 10.12 6.46 -14.06
C LEU A 48 10.01 5.64 -12.77
N LEU A 49 8.95 5.85 -12.00
CA LEU A 49 8.67 5.15 -10.74
C LEU A 49 7.52 4.14 -10.99
N PRO A 50 7.51 2.97 -10.32
CA PRO A 50 6.39 2.06 -10.42
C PRO A 50 5.06 2.71 -10.04
N ALA A 51 3.96 2.24 -10.63
CA ALA A 51 2.64 2.78 -10.33
C ALA A 51 2.26 2.49 -8.86
N PRO A 52 1.81 3.49 -8.09
CA PRO A 52 1.37 3.28 -6.72
C PRO A 52 0.01 2.60 -6.67
N PHE A 53 -0.27 1.98 -5.53
CA PHE A 53 -1.63 1.66 -5.14
C PHE A 53 -2.41 2.95 -4.92
N LYS A 54 -3.52 3.08 -5.65
CA LYS A 54 -4.48 4.19 -5.51
C LYS A 54 -5.79 3.65 -4.94
N THR A 55 -6.47 4.47 -4.14
CA THR A 55 -7.86 4.19 -3.73
C THR A 55 -8.80 4.28 -4.93
N LYS A 56 -10.04 3.78 -4.79
CA LYS A 56 -11.11 4.00 -5.78
C LYS A 56 -11.36 5.48 -6.10
N THR A 57 -11.00 6.37 -5.17
CA THR A 57 -11.11 7.83 -5.31
C THR A 57 -9.87 8.48 -5.94
N GLY A 58 -8.88 7.70 -6.37
CA GLY A 58 -7.67 8.20 -7.04
C GLY A 58 -6.57 8.69 -6.10
N ARG A 59 -6.75 8.61 -4.77
CA ARG A 59 -5.73 9.01 -3.80
C ARG A 59 -4.62 7.96 -3.75
N THR A 60 -3.37 8.41 -3.88
CA THR A 60 -2.19 7.56 -3.69
C THR A 60 -2.10 7.07 -2.25
N VAL A 61 -2.12 5.76 -2.08
CA VAL A 61 -1.97 5.08 -0.79
C VAL A 61 -0.48 4.81 -0.52
N GLY A 62 0.24 4.31 -1.52
CA GLY A 62 1.66 3.98 -1.41
C GLY A 62 2.08 2.95 -2.45
N TRP A 63 3.22 2.33 -2.24
CA TRP A 63 3.78 1.28 -3.10
C TRP A 63 4.00 0.03 -2.28
N ALA A 64 3.88 -1.14 -2.90
CA ALA A 64 4.33 -2.34 -2.23
C ALA A 64 5.84 -2.31 -2.07
N THR A 65 6.33 -2.65 -0.88
CA THR A 65 7.76 -2.65 -0.53
C THR A 65 8.56 -3.43 -1.57
N HIS A 66 8.19 -4.69 -1.80
CA HIS A 66 8.86 -5.57 -2.78
C HIS A 66 8.92 -4.98 -4.20
N GLN A 67 7.91 -4.21 -4.61
CA GLN A 67 7.86 -3.61 -5.94
C GLN A 67 8.88 -2.47 -6.05
N ILE A 68 9.01 -1.66 -5.01
CA ILE A 68 10.04 -0.61 -4.97
C ILE A 68 11.42 -1.24 -4.84
N GLU A 69 11.60 -2.27 -4.02
CA GLU A 69 12.91 -2.95 -3.88
C GLU A 69 13.38 -3.53 -5.21
N ALA A 70 12.48 -4.19 -5.95
CA ALA A 70 12.79 -4.74 -7.27
C ALA A 70 13.13 -3.63 -8.29
N TRP A 71 12.54 -2.45 -8.14
CA TRP A 71 12.77 -1.32 -9.05
C TRP A 71 14.05 -0.54 -8.69
N SER A 72 14.28 -0.25 -7.41
CA SER A 72 15.41 0.57 -6.95
C SER A 72 16.70 -0.25 -6.81
N GLY A 73 16.59 -1.57 -6.64
CA GLY A 73 17.69 -2.44 -6.22
C GLY A 73 18.11 -2.23 -4.76
N VAL A 74 17.35 -1.44 -3.99
CA VAL A 74 17.59 -1.16 -2.57
C VAL A 74 16.66 -2.02 -1.74
N THR A 75 17.20 -2.77 -0.78
CA THR A 75 16.40 -3.53 0.20
C THR A 75 16.02 -2.64 1.37
N PHE A 76 14.72 -2.55 1.68
CA PHE A 76 14.23 -1.82 2.86
C PHE A 76 14.09 -2.84 4.01
N LYS A 77 14.69 -2.53 5.18
CA LYS A 77 14.69 -3.41 6.36
C LYS A 77 13.65 -2.98 7.39
#